data_AF-A0AB39KR40-F1
#
_entry.id   AF-A0AB39KR40-F1
#
_cell.length_a   1.000
_cell.length_b   1.000
_cell.length_c   1.000
_cell.angle_alpha   90.00
_cell.angle_beta   90.00
_cell.angle_gamma   90.00
#
_symmetry.space_group_name_H-M   'P 1'
#
loop_
_entity.id
_entity.type
_entity.pdbx_description
1 polymer ?
#
loop_
_entity_poly.entity_id
_entity_poly.type
_entity_poly.pdbx_seq_one_letter_code
_entity_poly.pdbx_strand_id
1 'polypeptide(L)'
;MQDISPTVDFPYLEGFAAGDFVVIDAVLGLFCEQAQIWMALLETDGDQWIDAVHTIKGAARGIGAFPLGEACERAEAVGPAGIGAVRRALDAALLEVEAYRQGLAVRQA
;
A
#
# COMPACT_ATOMS: atom_id res chain seq x y z
N MET A 1 -21.76 1.13 -13.46
CA MET A 1 -20.94 2.17 -12.84
C MET A 1 -20.19 1.49 -11.71
N GLN A 2 -18.97 1.03 -11.95
CA GLN A 2 -18.18 0.44 -10.87
C GLN A 2 -17.91 1.56 -9.87
N ASP A 3 -18.25 1.30 -8.61
CA ASP A 3 -17.84 2.12 -7.49
C ASP A 3 -16.30 2.08 -7.45
N ILE A 4 -15.67 3.16 -7.92
CA ILE A 4 -14.23 3.37 -7.80
C ILE A 4 -13.99 3.87 -6.39
N SER A 5 -14.13 2.97 -5.42
CA SER A 5 -13.67 3.25 -4.07
C SER A 5 -12.16 3.49 -4.10
N PRO A 6 -11.66 4.54 -3.43
CA PRO A 6 -10.24 4.86 -3.44
C PRO A 6 -9.43 3.68 -2.88
N THR A 7 -8.29 3.40 -3.50
CA THR A 7 -7.36 2.35 -3.04
C THR A 7 -6.67 2.74 -1.74
N VAL A 8 -6.57 4.04 -1.46
CA VAL A 8 -6.00 4.60 -0.22
C VAL A 8 -6.94 5.64 0.42
N ASP A 9 -7.26 5.44 1.70
CA ASP A 9 -8.03 6.40 2.51
C ASP A 9 -7.10 7.47 3.10
N PHE A 10 -6.83 8.53 2.33
CA PHE A 10 -6.01 9.66 2.80
C PHE A 10 -6.62 10.43 3.97
N PRO A 11 -7.95 10.68 4.06
CA PRO A 11 -8.55 11.26 5.26
C PRO A 11 -8.26 10.46 6.54
N TYR A 12 -8.28 9.13 6.48
CA TYR A 12 -7.84 8.29 7.59
C TYR A 12 -6.39 8.58 7.99
N LEU A 13 -5.48 8.62 7.01
CA LEU A 13 -4.05 8.87 7.25
C LEU A 13 -3.79 10.28 7.80
N GLU A 14 -4.48 11.29 7.25
CA GLU A 14 -4.42 12.67 7.74
C GLU A 14 -4.90 12.77 9.19
N GLY A 15 -5.98 12.09 9.55
CA GLY A 15 -6.46 12.00 10.92
C GLY A 15 -5.46 11.31 11.86
N PHE A 16 -4.84 10.22 11.40
CA PHE A 16 -3.81 9.48 12.16
C PHE A 16 -2.57 10.33 12.42
N ALA A 17 -2.17 11.15 11.45
CA ALA A 17 -1.04 12.07 11.55
C ALA A 17 -1.39 13.44 12.18
N ALA A 18 -2.61 13.61 12.69
CA ALA A 18 -3.12 14.88 13.22
C ALA A 18 -2.93 16.08 12.25
N GLY A 19 -3.01 15.83 10.94
CA GLY A 19 -2.82 16.81 9.88
C GLY A 19 -1.36 17.21 9.60
N ASP A 20 -0.37 16.51 10.16
CA ASP A 20 1.05 16.77 9.88
C ASP A 20 1.45 16.22 8.51
N PHE A 21 1.38 17.08 7.49
CA PHE A 21 1.70 16.72 6.11
C PHE A 21 3.17 16.36 5.88
N VAL A 22 4.10 16.74 6.77
CA VAL A 22 5.51 16.32 6.68
C VAL A 22 5.64 14.85 7.09
N VAL A 23 4.97 14.46 8.17
CA VAL A 23 4.90 13.07 8.60
C VAL A 23 4.21 12.21 7.55
N ILE A 24 3.10 12.70 6.98
CA ILE A 24 2.36 12.00 5.92
C ILE A 24 3.27 11.74 4.71
N ASP A 25 3.96 12.77 4.18
CA ASP A 25 4.84 12.57 3.03
C ASP A 25 5.98 11.58 3.34
N ALA A 26 6.56 11.65 4.54
CA ALA A 26 7.62 10.73 4.96
C ALA A 26 7.14 9.28 5.03
N VAL A 27 5.98 9.02 5.64
CA VAL A 27 5.41 7.67 5.75
C VAL A 27 5.06 7.11 4.38
N LEU A 28 4.44 7.92 3.52
CA LEU A 28 4.12 7.53 2.15
C LEU A 28 5.39 7.29 1.31
N GLY A 29 6.46 8.04 1.55
CA GLY A 29 7.77 7.79 0.94
C GLY A 29 8.39 6.47 1.32
N LEU A 30 8.41 6.15 2.61
CA LEU A 30 8.89 4.85 3.09
C LEU A 30 8.07 3.69 2.49
N PHE A 31 6.76 3.87 2.34
CA PHE A 31 5.90 2.87 1.69
C PHE A 31 6.32 2.62 0.23
N CYS A 32 6.54 3.69 -0.56
CA CYS A 32 6.98 3.57 -1.95
C CYS A 32 8.36 2.90 -2.08
N GLU A 33 9.32 3.26 -1.23
CA GLU A 33 10.66 2.66 -1.22
C GLU A 33 10.58 1.16 -0.90
N GLN A 34 9.83 0.81 0.13
CA GLN A 34 9.73 -0.57 0.61
C GLN A 34 8.95 -1.47 -0.37
N ALA A 35 8.00 -0.91 -1.11
CA ALA A 35 7.22 -1.63 -2.12
C ALA A 35 8.08 -2.25 -3.24
N GLN A 36 9.20 -1.61 -3.61
CA GLN A 36 10.12 -2.16 -4.60
C GLN A 36 10.73 -3.50 -4.15
N ILE A 37 11.08 -3.60 -2.87
CA ILE A 37 11.60 -4.83 -2.27
C ILE A 37 10.51 -5.89 -2.19
N TRP A 38 9.30 -5.50 -1.77
CA TRP A 38 8.17 -6.43 -1.67
C TRP A 38 7.79 -7.04 -3.00
N MET A 39 7.75 -6.26 -4.09
CA MET A 39 7.44 -6.79 -5.42
C MET A 39 8.41 -7.89 -5.83
N ALA A 40 9.71 -7.72 -5.58
CA ALA A 40 10.70 -8.76 -5.87
C ALA A 40 10.48 -10.03 -5.03
N LEU A 41 10.15 -9.88 -3.73
CA LEU A 41 9.89 -11.01 -2.84
C LEU A 41 8.60 -11.78 -3.19
N LEU A 42 7.62 -11.12 -3.79
CA LEU A 42 6.40 -11.77 -4.27
C LEU A 42 6.62 -12.61 -5.54
N GLU A 43 7.74 -12.42 -6.24
CA GLU A 43 8.07 -13.13 -7.49
C GLU A 43 9.07 -14.27 -7.30
N THR A 44 9.58 -14.51 -6.08
CA THR A 44 10.52 -15.59 -5.82
C THR A 44 9.86 -16.96 -5.76
N ASP A 45 10.54 -17.98 -6.31
CA ASP A 45 10.17 -19.39 -6.15
C ASP A 45 10.55 -19.88 -4.75
N GLY A 46 9.66 -19.70 -3.78
CA GLY A 46 9.85 -20.14 -2.38
C GLY A 46 8.85 -19.50 -1.43
N ASP A 47 8.95 -19.79 -0.14
CA ASP A 47 7.98 -19.33 0.87
C ASP A 47 8.21 -17.88 1.35
N GLN A 48 9.15 -17.14 0.73
CA GLN A 48 9.44 -15.74 1.09
C GLN A 48 8.24 -14.80 0.90
N TRP A 49 7.30 -15.18 0.03
CA TRP A 49 6.06 -14.44 -0.15
C TRP A 49 5.22 -14.35 1.14
N ILE A 50 5.34 -15.31 2.06
CA ILE A 50 4.55 -15.34 3.31
C ILE A 50 4.88 -14.12 4.17
N ASP A 51 6.17 -13.92 4.45
CA ASP A 51 6.65 -12.79 5.25
C ASP A 51 6.43 -11.46 4.51
N ALA A 52 6.59 -11.46 3.18
CA ALA A 52 6.31 -10.28 2.36
C ALA A 52 4.83 -9.88 2.45
N VAL A 53 3.90 -10.80 2.22
CA VAL A 53 2.45 -10.56 2.32
C VAL A 53 2.06 -10.09 3.72
N HIS A 54 2.62 -10.68 4.78
CA HIS A 54 2.38 -10.26 6.14
C HIS A 54 2.83 -8.81 6.40
N THR A 55 4.03 -8.46 5.92
CA THR A 55 4.60 -7.12 6.06
C THR A 55 3.81 -6.08 5.26
N ILE A 56 3.46 -6.40 4.00
CA ILE A 56 2.65 -5.53 3.14
C ILE A 56 1.29 -5.28 3.79
N LYS A 57 0.64 -6.30 4.37
CA LYS A 57 -0.65 -6.14 5.08
C LYS A 57 -0.57 -5.09 6.18
N GLY A 58 0.46 -5.17 7.02
CA GLY A 58 0.67 -4.22 8.12
C GLY A 58 0.89 -2.80 7.61
N ALA A 59 1.79 -2.64 6.64
CA ALA A 59 2.09 -1.34 6.05
C ALA A 59 0.87 -0.71 5.35
N ALA A 60 0.13 -1.52 4.58
CA ALA A 60 -1.07 -1.10 3.88
C ALA A 60 -2.13 -0.56 4.85
N ARG A 61 -2.41 -1.29 5.94
CA ARG A 61 -3.36 -0.85 6.98
C ARG A 61 -2.88 0.42 7.68
N GLY A 62 -1.57 0.59 7.88
CA GLY A 62 -1.00 1.79 8.49
C GLY A 62 -1.20 3.07 7.67
N ILE A 63 -1.21 2.97 6.33
CA ILE A 63 -1.39 4.13 5.45
C ILE A 63 -2.83 4.31 4.93
N GLY A 64 -3.78 3.48 5.38
CA GLY A 64 -5.16 3.50 4.89
C GLY A 64 -5.37 2.79 3.53
N ALA A 65 -4.39 2.03 3.03
CA ALA A 65 -4.53 1.22 1.82
C ALA A 65 -5.29 -0.09 2.11
N PHE A 66 -6.52 0.01 2.63
CA PHE A 66 -7.29 -1.13 3.11
C PHE A 66 -7.53 -2.22 2.05
N PRO A 67 -7.88 -1.91 0.79
CA PRO A 67 -8.03 -2.94 -0.24
C PRO A 67 -6.78 -3.82 -0.45
N LEU A 68 -5.58 -3.23 -0.30
CA LEU A 68 -4.32 -3.98 -0.33
C LEU A 68 -4.15 -4.85 0.91
N GLY A 69 -4.44 -4.33 2.10
CA GLY A 69 -4.44 -5.11 3.34
C GLY A 69 -5.36 -6.33 3.25
N GLU A 70 -6.56 -6.16 2.69
CA GLU A 70 -7.52 -7.23 2.48
C GLU A 70 -7.07 -8.24 1.41
N ALA A 71 -6.37 -7.79 0.36
CA ALA A 71 -5.77 -8.69 -0.61
C ALA A 71 -4.68 -9.56 0.03
N CYS A 72 -3.88 -8.97 0.93
CA CYS A 72 -2.85 -9.70 1.67
C CYS A 72 -3.45 -10.73 2.62
N GLU A 73 -4.46 -10.36 3.40
CA GLU A 73 -5.15 -11.29 4.30
C GLU A 73 -5.76 -12.48 3.55
N ARG A 74 -6.36 -12.24 2.38
CA ARG A 74 -6.83 -13.32 1.52
C ARG A 74 -5.68 -14.20 1.02
N ALA A 75 -4.55 -13.62 0.62
CA ALA A 75 -3.39 -14.38 0.15
C ALA A 75 -2.78 -15.25 1.26
N GLU A 76 -2.73 -14.79 2.51
CA GLU A 76 -2.34 -15.63 3.66
C GLU A 76 -3.25 -16.87 3.81
N ALA A 77 -4.54 -16.75 3.46
CA ALA A 77 -5.50 -17.86 3.56
C ALA A 77 -5.48 -18.81 2.35
N VAL A 78 -5.33 -18.29 1.13
CA VAL A 78 -5.42 -19.10 -0.11
C VAL A 78 -4.06 -19.54 -0.68
N GLY A 79 -2.96 -19.08 -0.10
CA GLY A 79 -1.61 -19.42 -0.54
C GLY A 79 -1.15 -18.64 -1.78
N PRO A 80 -0.15 -19.17 -2.52
CA PRO A 80 0.48 -18.49 -3.67
C PRO A 80 -0.50 -18.03 -4.76
N ALA A 81 -1.66 -18.68 -4.88
CA ALA A 81 -2.72 -18.27 -5.81
C ALA A 81 -3.24 -16.84 -5.55
N GLY A 82 -3.09 -16.32 -4.32
CA GLY A 82 -3.47 -14.96 -3.93
C GLY A 82 -2.46 -13.87 -4.30
N ILE A 83 -1.20 -14.22 -4.59
CA ILE A 83 -0.11 -13.26 -4.84
C ILE A 83 -0.45 -12.32 -5.99
N GLY A 84 -1.06 -12.83 -7.06
CA GLY A 84 -1.45 -12.00 -8.20
C GLY A 84 -2.46 -10.90 -7.84
N ALA A 85 -3.31 -11.12 -6.83
CA ALA A 85 -4.23 -10.10 -6.33
C ALA A 85 -3.52 -9.07 -5.45
N VAL A 86 -2.56 -9.51 -4.61
CA VAL A 86 -1.71 -8.62 -3.80
C VAL A 86 -0.94 -7.67 -4.70
N ARG A 87 -0.28 -8.17 -5.75
CA ARG A 87 0.50 -7.34 -6.69
C ARG A 87 -0.36 -6.26 -7.34
N ARG A 88 -1.53 -6.63 -7.88
CA ARG A 88 -2.46 -5.64 -8.49
C ARG A 88 -2.93 -4.58 -7.50
N ALA A 89 -3.20 -4.96 -6.25
CA ALA A 89 -3.61 -4.01 -5.23
C ALA A 89 -2.45 -3.11 -4.79
N LEU A 90 -1.21 -3.63 -4.78
CA LEU A 90 -0.01 -2.86 -4.47
C LEU A 90 0.28 -1.83 -5.57
N ASP A 91 0.19 -2.23 -6.83
CA ASP A 91 0.34 -1.32 -7.97
C ASP A 91 -0.69 -0.17 -7.93
N ALA A 92 -1.95 -0.49 -7.62
CA ALA A 92 -3.01 0.51 -7.51
C ALA A 92 -2.77 1.48 -6.32
N ALA A 93 -2.33 0.95 -5.18
CA ALA A 93 -2.00 1.79 -4.02
C ALA A 93 -0.80 2.70 -4.31
N LEU A 94 0.25 2.20 -4.96
CA LEU A 94 1.42 2.98 -5.36
C LEU A 94 1.04 4.15 -6.28
N LEU A 95 0.20 3.90 -7.27
CA LEU A 95 -0.26 4.94 -8.20
C LEU A 95 -1.01 6.06 -7.46
N GLU A 96 -1.91 5.72 -6.55
CA GLU A 96 -2.64 6.72 -5.77
C GLU A 96 -1.74 7.48 -4.78
N VAL A 97 -0.82 6.78 -4.12
CA VAL A 97 0.15 7.40 -3.20
C VAL A 97 1.02 8.41 -3.94
N GLU A 98 1.58 8.05 -5.09
CA GLU A 98 2.42 8.96 -5.88
C GLU A 98 1.65 10.20 -6.33
N ALA A 99 0.40 10.03 -6.79
CA ALA A 99 -0.47 11.14 -7.18
C ALA A 99 -0.76 12.08 -6.01
N TYR A 100 -1.04 11.54 -4.82
CA TYR A 100 -1.29 12.34 -3.62
C TYR A 100 -0.04 13.13 -3.20
N ARG A 101 1.14 12.50 -3.17
CA ARG A 101 2.41 13.14 -2.81
C ARG A 101 2.79 14.27 -3.78
N GLN A 102 2.60 14.07 -5.09
CA GLN A 102 2.76 15.15 -6.08
C GLN A 102 1.82 16.32 -5.78
N GLY A 103 0.58 16.03 -5.38
CA GLY A 103 -0.38 17.04 -4.96
C GLY A 103 0.03 17.80 -3.69
N LEU A 104 0.71 17.15 -2.73
CA LEU A 104 1.26 17.82 -1.54
C LEU A 104 2.39 18.78 -1.92
N ALA A 105 3.32 18.34 -2.77
CA ALA A 105 4.45 19.17 -3.20
C ALA A 105 4.00 20.50 -3.85
N VAL A 106 2.94 20.46 -4.66
CA VAL A 106 2.35 21.67 -5.27
C VAL A 106 1.74 22.62 -4.24
N ARG A 107 1.19 22.10 -3.13
CA ARG A 107 0.57 22.91 -2.07
C ARG A 107 1.60 23.56 -1.13
N GLN A 108 2.82 23.04 -1.10
CA GLN A 108 3.91 23.49 -0.25
C GLN A 108 4.92 24.39 -0.98
N ALA A 109 4.79 24.55 -2.30
CA ALA A 109 5.58 25.45 -3.14
C ALA A 109 5.02 26.87 -3.16
#